data_AF-A0A662S4L0-F1
#
_entry.id   AF-A0A662S4L0-F1
#
_cell.length_a   1.000
_cell.length_b   1.000
_cell.length_c   1.000
_cell.angle_alpha   90.00
_cell.angle_beta   90.00
_cell.angle_gamma   90.00
#
_symmetry.space_group_name_H-M   'P 1'
#
loop_
_entity.id
_entity.type
_entity.pdbx_description
1 polymer ?
#
loop_
_entity_poly.entity_id
_entity_poly.type
_entity_poly.pdbx_seq_one_letter_code
_entity_poly.pdbx_strand_id
1 'polypeptide(L)' 'VRYFVVPELNYGQIYLEVKREACGKAETILVPRMGGRLITPEEIYLEILKVSGR' A
#
# COMPACT_ATOMS: atom_id res chain seq x y z
N VAL A 1 8.22 -5.42 -11.64
CA VAL A 1 7.45 -5.28 -10.38
C VAL A 1 5.98 -5.54 -10.70
N ARG A 2 5.26 -6.34 -9.92
CA ARG A 2 3.83 -6.65 -10.15
C ARG A 2 2.89 -5.80 -9.29
N TYR A 3 3.27 -5.58 -8.04
CA TYR A 3 2.49 -4.86 -7.04
C TYR A 3 3.37 -3.83 -6.32
N PHE A 4 2.80 -2.69 -5.97
CA PHE A 4 3.31 -1.76 -4.97
C PHE A 4 2.35 -1.78 -3.77
N VAL A 5 2.86 -2.04 -2.57
CA VAL A 5 2.10 -1.94 -1.32
C VAL A 5 2.57 -0.69 -0.60
N VAL A 6 1.66 0.27 -0.41
CA VAL A 6 1.96 1.60 0.13
C VAL A 6 1.27 1.76 1.49
N PRO A 7 1.98 1.49 2.60
CA PRO A 7 1.48 1.83 3.93
C PRO A 7 1.59 3.33 4.19
N GLU A 8 0.48 3.94 4.59
CA GLU A 8 0.42 5.39 4.81
C GLU A 8 -0.52 5.75 5.98
N LEU A 9 -0.10 6.71 6.81
CA LEU A 9 -0.92 7.26 7.90
C LEU A 9 -1.94 8.32 7.43
N ASN A 10 -2.00 8.58 6.12
CA ASN A 10 -2.96 9.48 5.49
C ASN A 10 -3.68 8.74 4.35
N TYR A 11 -4.70 9.39 3.77
CA TYR A 11 -5.51 8.83 2.70
C TYR A 11 -4.93 9.06 1.29
N GLY A 12 -3.64 8.79 1.13
CA GLY A 12 -3.06 8.54 -0.18
C GLY A 12 -2.27 9.68 -0.81
N GLN A 13 -1.60 10.50 0.01
CA GLN A 13 -0.67 11.50 -0.51
C GLN A 13 0.46 10.83 -1.30
N ILE A 14 1.02 9.73 -0.79
CA ILE A 14 2.06 8.96 -1.50
C ILE A 14 1.44 7.90 -2.39
N TYR A 15 0.38 7.23 -1.94
CA TYR A 15 -0.27 6.21 -2.77
C TYR A 15 -0.74 6.74 -4.13
N LEU A 16 -1.32 7.94 -4.20
CA LEU A 16 -1.78 8.51 -5.48
C LEU A 16 -0.61 8.87 -6.40
N GLU A 17 0.52 9.30 -5.84
CA GLU A 17 1.75 9.57 -6.59
C GLU A 17 2.32 8.27 -7.20
N VAL A 18 2.47 7.23 -6.37
CA VAL A 18 2.94 5.92 -6.83
C VAL A 18 2.00 5.35 -7.89
N LYS A 19 0.69 5.44 -7.67
CA LYS A 19 -0.32 4.98 -8.62
C LYS A 19 -0.24 5.74 -9.96
N ARG A 20 -0.02 7.06 -9.91
CA ARG A 20 0.15 7.88 -11.11
C ARG A 20 1.38 7.43 -11.89
N GLU A 21 2.54 7.33 -11.24
CA GLU A 21 3.80 6.95 -11.89
C GLU A 21 3.81 5.49 -12.35
N ALA A 22 3.12 4.60 -11.63
CA ALA A 22 2.96 3.21 -12.07
C ALA A 22 2.22 3.10 -13.40
N CYS A 23 1.37 4.07 -13.77
CA CYS A 23 0.68 4.15 -15.05
C CYS A 23 -0.02 2.82 -15.45
N GLY A 24 -0.59 2.10 -14.47
CA GLY A 24 -1.24 0.80 -14.67
C GLY A 24 -0.31 -0.39 -14.96
N LYS A 25 1.02 -0.18 -14.99
CA LYS A 25 2.02 -1.24 -15.23
C LYS A 25 2.26 -2.12 -14.00
N ALA A 26 1.92 -1.61 -12.81
CA ALA A 26 1.91 -2.36 -11.56
C ALA A 26 0.68 -1.93 -10.75
N GLU A 27 0.01 -2.90 -10.14
CA GLU A 27 -1.12 -2.60 -9.25
C GLU A 27 -0.60 -1.93 -7.98
N THR A 28 -1.21 -0.81 -7.59
CA THR A 28 -0.82 -0.07 -6.39
C THR A 28 -1.90 -0.26 -5.34
N ILE A 29 -1.50 -0.70 -4.15
CA ILE A 29 -2.37 -1.07 -3.04
C ILE A 29 -2.08 -0.11 -1.88
N LEU A 30 -3.12 0.57 -1.39
CA LEU A 30 -3.03 1.43 -0.21
C LEU A 30 -3.30 0.61 1.05
N VAL A 31 -2.43 0.73 2.05
CA VAL A 31 -2.69 0.28 3.43
C VAL A 31 -2.86 1.54 4.29
N PRO A 32 -4.08 2.08 4.43
CA PRO A 32 -4.30 3.34 5.13
C PRO A 32 -4.51 3.12 6.62
N ARG A 33 -4.04 4.06 7.44
CA ARG A 33 -4.39 4.14 8.87
C ARG A 33 -4.64 5.57 9.28
N MET A 34 -5.73 5.80 10.00
CA MET A 34 -6.06 7.10 10.61
C MET A 34 -6.13 7.00 12.13
N GLY A 35 -6.04 8.15 12.79
CA GLY A 35 -6.31 8.27 14.23
C GLY A 35 -5.09 8.09 15.13
N GLY A 36 -3.89 8.42 14.64
CA GLY A 36 -2.68 8.50 15.46
C GLY A 36 -2.04 7.17 15.86
N ARG A 37 -2.61 6.03 15.43
CA ARG A 37 -2.02 4.71 15.61
C ARG A 37 -1.09 4.38 14.44
N LEU A 38 0.04 3.74 14.73
CA LEU A 38 0.97 3.23 13.72
C LEU A 38 0.39 2.03 12.96
N ILE A 39 0.77 1.90 11.69
CA ILE A 39 0.64 0.66 10.92
C ILE A 39 1.72 -0.29 11.43
N THR A 40 1.33 -1.52 11.81
CA THR A 40 2.31 -2.50 12.29
C THR A 40 2.97 -3.25 11.14
N PRO A 41 4.19 -3.81 11.33
CA PRO A 41 4.82 -4.66 10.33
C PRO A 41 3.95 -5.86 9.91
N GLU A 42 3.19 -6.44 10.83
CA GLU A 42 2.28 -7.56 10.55
C GLU A 42 1.15 -7.16 9.61
N GLU A 43 0.59 -5.96 9.76
CA GLU A 43 -0.46 -5.45 8.86
C GLU A 43 0.08 -5.28 7.43
N ILE A 44 1.32 -4.78 7.30
CA ILE A 44 1.99 -4.65 6.00
C ILE A 44 2.26 -6.05 5.42
N TYR A 45 2.77 -6.97 6.23
CA TYR A 45 3.11 -8.32 5.81
C TYR A 45 1.88 -9.10 5.31
N LEU A 46 0.76 -9.00 6.03
CA LEU A 46 -0.50 -9.64 5.62
C LEU A 46 -1.01 -9.10 4.28
N GLU A 47 -0.91 -7.80 4.02
CA GLU A 47 -1.29 -7.27 2.72
C GLU A 47 -0.36 -7.75 1.61
N ILE A 48 0.95 -7.87 1.86
CA ILE A 48 1.92 -8.44 0.91
C ILE A 48 1.57 -9.89 0.57
N LEU A 49 1.24 -10.72 1.55
CA LEU A 49 0.84 -12.12 1.33
C LEU A 49 -0.44 -12.20 0.47
N LYS A 50 -1.47 -11.45 0.87
CA LYS A 50 -2.76 -11.37 0.19
C LYS A 50 -2.60 -11.02 -1.29
N VAL A 51 -1.83 -9.98 -1.62
CA VAL A 51 -1.64 -9.55 -3.03
C VAL A 51 -0.71 -10.50 -3.81
N SER A 52 0.14 -11.25 -3.10
CA SER A 52 1.00 -12.27 -3.69
C SER A 52 0.27 -13.60 -3.93
N GLY A 53 -0.97 -13.75 -3.48
CA GLY A 53 -1.75 -14.98 -3.57
C GLY A 53 -1.25 -16.10 -2.65
N ARG A 54 -0.69 -15.73 -1.49
CA ARG A 54 -0.24 -16.63 -0.43
C ARG A 54 -1.07 -16.41 0.82
#